data_AF-A0A5B0SFB4-F1
#
_entry.id   AF-A0A5B0SFB4-F1
#
_cell.length_a   1.000
_cell.length_b   1.000
_cell.length_c   1.000
_cell.angle_alpha   90.00
_cell.angle_beta   90.00
_cell.angle_gamma   90.00
#
_symmetry.space_group_name_H-M   'P 1'
#
loop_
_entity.id
_entity.type
_entity.pdbx_description
1 polymer ?
#
loop_
_entity_poly.entity_id
_entity_poly.type
_entity_poly.pdbx_seq_one_letter_code
_entity_poly.pdbx_strand_id
1 'polypeptide(L)'
;MNHTPKSFLASFLTSDNIGMAIQRRYWRTKTGWKSTLKLLEVIRLFVCQNNDGKAQWEKFILDQAEKIVQSQKPPSGAYPDGTYHNTNKITEKLFTPSSKKLQDDELVTEHMPFLFQLIYRKLAIQANSNTDTNQREDDSDDGEDPIPAAHVETDAIGDDLNDVLPFDCNQRAYMVI
;
A
#
# COMPACT_ATOMS: atom_id res chain seq x y z
N MET A 1 -34.69 -31.99 1.88
CA MET A 1 -33.25 -31.67 1.83
C MET A 1 -32.84 -31.15 3.21
N ASN A 2 -32.11 -31.93 4.00
CA ASN A 2 -31.62 -31.50 5.32
C ASN A 2 -30.33 -30.67 5.13
N HIS A 3 -30.48 -29.38 4.84
CA HIS A 3 -29.34 -28.47 4.76
C HIS A 3 -29.13 -27.77 6.10
N THR A 4 -27.88 -27.70 6.54
CA THR A 4 -27.48 -26.70 7.53
C THR A 4 -27.64 -25.30 6.92
N PRO A 5 -27.89 -24.24 7.71
CA PRO A 5 -28.01 -22.88 7.18
C PRO A 5 -26.83 -22.45 6.30
N LYS A 6 -25.60 -22.85 6.66
CA LYS A 6 -24.38 -22.56 5.88
C LYS A 6 -24.39 -23.28 4.54
N SER A 7 -24.71 -24.59 4.52
CA SER A 7 -24.80 -25.36 3.27
C SER A 7 -25.92 -24.85 2.36
N PHE A 8 -27.06 -24.45 2.94
CA PHE A 8 -28.15 -23.85 2.18
C PHE A 8 -27.70 -22.56 1.51
N LEU A 9 -27.07 -21.64 2.25
CA LEU A 9 -26.59 -20.37 1.69
C LEU A 9 -25.54 -20.59 0.59
N ALA A 10 -24.61 -21.52 0.79
CA ALA A 10 -23.62 -21.87 -0.23
C ALA A 10 -24.31 -22.41 -1.49
N SER A 11 -25.21 -23.39 -1.34
CA SER A 11 -25.97 -23.95 -2.47
C SER A 11 -26.86 -22.92 -3.16
N PHE A 12 -27.47 -22.00 -2.41
CA PHE A 12 -28.26 -20.90 -2.96
C PHE A 12 -27.44 -20.01 -3.89
N LEU A 13 -26.20 -19.71 -3.51
CA LEU A 13 -25.31 -18.84 -4.28
C LEU A 13 -24.67 -19.53 -5.49
N THR A 14 -24.55 -20.87 -5.48
CA THR A 14 -23.85 -21.63 -6.53
C THR A 14 -24.76 -22.44 -7.44
N SER A 15 -26.00 -22.76 -7.05
CA SER A 15 -26.90 -23.65 -7.82
C SER A 15 -27.30 -23.05 -9.17
N ASP A 16 -27.31 -23.84 -10.24
CA ASP A 16 -27.77 -23.41 -11.56
C ASP A 16 -29.30 -23.34 -11.73
N ASN A 17 -30.07 -23.58 -10.66
CA ASN A 17 -31.52 -23.49 -10.71
C ASN A 17 -32.00 -22.08 -11.11
N ILE A 18 -32.87 -21.99 -12.10
CA ILE A 18 -33.38 -20.72 -12.65
C ILE A 18 -34.06 -19.85 -11.58
N GLY A 19 -34.85 -20.45 -10.69
CA GLY A 19 -35.51 -19.72 -9.60
C GLY A 19 -34.49 -19.09 -8.64
N MET A 20 -33.45 -19.84 -8.29
CA MET A 20 -32.36 -19.34 -7.44
C MET A 20 -31.51 -18.28 -8.16
N ALA A 21 -31.27 -18.46 -9.47
CA ALA A 21 -30.58 -17.49 -10.31
C ALA A 21 -31.31 -16.13 -10.35
N ILE A 22 -32.64 -16.15 -10.50
CA ILE A 22 -33.47 -14.94 -10.45
C ILE A 22 -33.36 -14.25 -9.09
N GLN A 23 -33.37 -15.00 -8.00
CA GLN A 23 -33.30 -14.43 -6.65
C GLN A 23 -31.93 -13.82 -6.33
N ARG A 24 -30.83 -14.43 -6.79
CA ARG A 24 -29.48 -13.87 -6.56
C ARG A 24 -29.05 -12.78 -7.55
N ARG A 25 -29.82 -12.53 -8.62
CA ARG A 25 -29.42 -11.62 -9.70
C ARG A 25 -29.00 -10.22 -9.21
N TYR A 26 -29.64 -9.72 -8.16
CA TYR A 26 -29.36 -8.39 -7.62
C TYR A 26 -28.10 -8.31 -6.77
N TRP A 27 -27.59 -9.43 -6.24
CA TRP A 27 -26.45 -9.45 -5.31
C TRP A 27 -25.18 -8.83 -5.90
N ARG A 28 -25.01 -8.96 -7.23
CA ARG A 28 -23.83 -8.46 -7.96
C ARG A 28 -24.05 -7.07 -8.57
N THR A 29 -25.26 -6.54 -8.51
CA THR A 29 -25.59 -5.26 -9.16
C THR A 29 -25.22 -4.09 -8.25
N LYS A 30 -24.95 -2.91 -8.83
CA LYS A 30 -24.69 -1.68 -8.04
C LYS A 30 -25.81 -1.41 -7.02
N THR A 31 -27.07 -1.67 -7.39
CA THR A 31 -28.24 -1.47 -6.53
C THR A 31 -28.27 -2.46 -5.36
N GLY A 32 -28.03 -3.75 -5.60
CA GLY A 32 -28.06 -4.79 -4.57
C GLY A 32 -26.72 -5.02 -3.84
N TRP A 33 -25.64 -4.37 -4.27
CA TRP A 33 -24.34 -4.47 -3.62
C TRP A 33 -24.38 -3.97 -2.18
N LYS A 34 -25.14 -2.89 -1.90
CA LYS A 34 -25.25 -2.35 -0.54
C LYS A 34 -25.81 -3.35 0.47
N SER A 35 -26.88 -4.07 0.10
CA SER A 35 -27.46 -5.10 0.98
C SER A 35 -26.58 -6.35 1.06
N THR A 36 -25.89 -6.70 -0.02
CA THR A 36 -24.90 -7.79 -0.04
C THR A 36 -23.73 -7.50 0.88
N LEU A 37 -23.19 -6.27 0.82
CA LEU A 37 -22.14 -5.80 1.70
C LEU A 37 -22.61 -5.83 3.16
N LYS A 38 -23.86 -5.41 3.43
CA LYS A 38 -24.42 -5.48 4.78
C LYS A 38 -24.47 -6.91 5.33
N LEU A 39 -24.81 -7.88 4.49
CA LEU A 39 -24.78 -9.29 4.87
C LEU A 39 -23.35 -9.76 5.20
N LEU A 40 -22.36 -9.39 4.39
CA LEU A 40 -20.95 -9.70 4.65
C LEU A 40 -20.45 -9.08 5.97
N GLU A 41 -20.86 -7.85 6.28
CA GLU A 41 -20.56 -7.19 7.56
C GLU A 41 -21.15 -7.94 8.74
N VAL A 42 -22.41 -8.38 8.66
CA VAL A 42 -23.06 -9.16 9.73
C VAL A 42 -22.35 -10.50 9.94
N ILE A 43 -21.94 -11.17 8.85
CA ILE A 43 -21.15 -12.40 8.93
C ILE A 43 -19.81 -12.14 9.62
N ARG A 44 -19.09 -11.08 9.21
CA ARG A 44 -17.83 -10.68 9.85
C ARG A 44 -18.02 -10.44 11.34
N LEU A 45 -19.00 -9.62 11.73
CA LEU A 45 -19.27 -9.29 13.13
C LEU A 45 -19.53 -10.54 13.97
N PHE A 46 -20.27 -11.51 13.42
CA PHE A 46 -20.54 -12.77 14.09
C PHE A 46 -19.28 -13.66 14.22
N VAL A 47 -18.51 -13.82 13.15
CA VAL A 47 -17.30 -14.67 13.14
C VAL A 47 -16.20 -14.08 14.03
N CYS A 48 -16.08 -12.75 14.08
CA CYS A 48 -15.07 -12.06 14.87
C CYS A 48 -15.44 -11.85 16.35
N GLN A 49 -16.48 -12.51 16.86
CA GLN A 49 -16.86 -12.43 18.29
C GLN A 49 -15.79 -13.01 19.23
N ASN A 50 -14.96 -13.94 18.74
CA ASN A 50 -13.84 -14.51 19.49
C ASN A 50 -12.52 -14.34 18.73
N ASN A 51 -11.41 -14.49 19.45
CA ASN A 51 -10.07 -14.25 18.92
C ASN A 51 -9.71 -15.24 17.80
N ASP A 52 -10.09 -16.51 17.92
CA ASP A 52 -9.83 -17.53 16.90
C ASP A 52 -10.54 -17.21 15.59
N GLY A 53 -11.82 -16.85 15.66
CA GLY A 53 -12.61 -16.45 14.50
C GLY A 53 -12.11 -15.15 13.88
N LYS A 54 -11.63 -14.20 14.69
CA LYS A 54 -10.95 -13.00 14.19
C LYS A 54 -9.67 -13.35 13.42
N ALA A 55 -8.80 -14.20 13.97
CA ALA A 55 -7.57 -14.63 13.31
C ALA A 55 -7.87 -15.36 11.98
N GLN A 56 -8.90 -16.22 11.96
CA GLN A 56 -9.35 -16.88 10.73
C GLN A 56 -9.88 -15.89 9.70
N TRP A 57 -10.63 -14.88 10.12
CA TRP A 57 -11.14 -13.83 9.25
C TRP A 57 -9.99 -12.99 8.65
N GLU A 58 -9.02 -12.59 9.46
CA GLU A 58 -7.85 -11.82 9.01
C GLU A 58 -7.02 -12.61 7.99
N LYS A 59 -6.77 -13.91 8.26
CA LYS A 59 -6.13 -14.80 7.29
C LYS A 59 -6.91 -14.88 5.98
N PHE A 60 -8.23 -15.06 6.04
CA PHE A 60 -9.07 -15.09 4.85
C PHE A 60 -8.98 -13.79 4.04
N ILE A 61 -9.03 -12.62 4.68
CA ILE A 61 -8.92 -11.33 4.00
C ILE A 61 -7.55 -11.15 3.36
N LEU A 62 -6.47 -11.58 4.05
CA LEU A 62 -5.12 -11.58 3.50
C LEU A 62 -5.05 -12.42 2.22
N ASP A 63 -5.57 -13.66 2.25
CA ASP A 63 -5.60 -14.55 1.09
C ASP A 63 -6.40 -13.96 -0.10
N GLN A 64 -7.49 -13.22 0.17
CA GLN A 64 -8.25 -12.55 -0.88
C GLN A 64 -7.50 -11.33 -1.45
N ALA A 65 -6.86 -10.53 -0.58
CA ALA A 65 -6.08 -9.38 -1.00
C ALA A 65 -4.88 -9.80 -1.85
N GLU A 66 -4.19 -10.87 -1.46
CA GLU A 66 -3.08 -11.44 -2.21
C GLU A 66 -3.50 -11.84 -3.63
N LYS A 67 -4.65 -12.51 -3.80
CA LYS A 67 -5.17 -12.87 -5.13
C LYS A 67 -5.41 -11.66 -6.02
N ILE A 68 -5.92 -10.56 -5.47
CA ILE A 68 -6.14 -9.33 -6.22
C ILE A 68 -4.78 -8.73 -6.64
N VAL A 69 -3.84 -8.65 -5.70
CA VAL A 69 -2.49 -8.14 -5.98
C VAL A 69 -1.78 -8.99 -7.04
N GLN A 70 -1.80 -10.32 -6.93
CA GLN A 70 -1.17 -11.20 -7.92
C GLN A 70 -1.83 -11.11 -9.32
N SER A 71 -3.13 -10.81 -9.37
CA SER A 71 -3.83 -10.60 -10.64
C SER A 71 -3.48 -9.27 -11.32
N GLN A 72 -3.06 -8.28 -10.52
CA GLN A 72 -2.65 -6.96 -10.98
C GLN A 72 -1.14 -6.93 -11.16
N LYS A 73 -0.69 -6.98 -12.41
CA LYS A 73 0.73 -6.92 -12.73
C LYS A 73 0.95 -6.05 -13.97
N PRO A 74 2.06 -5.31 -14.03
CA PRO A 74 2.40 -4.58 -15.23
C PRO A 74 2.64 -5.52 -16.43
N PRO A 75 2.46 -5.03 -17.66
CA PRO A 75 2.80 -5.73 -18.87
C PRO A 75 4.24 -6.26 -18.83
N SER A 76 4.37 -7.56 -19.12
CA SER A 76 5.66 -8.22 -19.19
C SER A 76 6.24 -8.05 -20.59
N GLY A 77 7.51 -7.70 -20.71
CA GLY A 77 8.17 -7.55 -22.01
C GLY A 77 8.89 -6.22 -22.18
N ALA A 78 9.44 -6.05 -23.38
CA ALA A 78 10.14 -4.83 -23.75
C ALA A 78 9.12 -3.71 -24.06
N TYR A 79 9.41 -2.50 -23.62
CA TYR A 79 8.66 -1.30 -23.99
C TYR A 79 8.63 -1.12 -25.53
N PRO A 80 7.50 -0.70 -26.15
CA PRO A 80 6.31 -0.11 -25.53
C PRO A 80 5.26 -1.11 -25.01
N ASP A 81 5.30 -2.36 -25.45
CA ASP A 81 4.27 -3.35 -25.11
C ASP A 81 4.48 -3.97 -23.71
N GLY A 82 5.61 -3.65 -23.08
CA GLY A 82 6.00 -4.13 -21.76
C GLY A 82 6.71 -3.06 -20.93
N THR A 83 7.16 -3.44 -19.74
CA THR A 83 7.68 -2.49 -18.75
C THR A 83 9.19 -2.28 -18.72
N TYR A 84 9.99 -3.15 -19.34
CA TYR A 84 11.45 -2.98 -19.33
C TYR A 84 11.97 -2.28 -20.58
N HIS A 85 12.98 -1.44 -20.42
CA HIS A 85 13.68 -0.78 -21.52
C HIS A 85 15.01 -1.49 -21.79
N ASN A 86 15.29 -1.78 -23.06
CA ASN A 86 16.60 -2.27 -23.47
C ASN A 86 17.61 -1.11 -23.41
N THR A 87 18.76 -1.31 -22.78
CA THR A 87 19.83 -0.30 -22.63
C THR A 87 20.25 0.33 -23.96
N ASN A 88 20.25 -0.44 -25.04
CA ASN A 88 20.58 0.04 -26.39
C ASN A 88 19.51 0.94 -27.01
N LYS A 89 18.32 1.01 -26.41
CA LYS A 89 17.17 1.81 -26.86
C LYS A 89 16.78 2.91 -25.87
N ILE A 90 17.53 3.08 -24.77
CA ILE A 90 17.28 4.14 -23.80
C ILE A 90 17.65 5.48 -24.43
N THR A 91 16.81 6.49 -24.21
CA THR A 91 17.04 7.88 -24.65
C THR A 91 16.81 8.81 -23.48
N GLU A 92 17.46 9.98 -23.48
CA GLU A 92 17.31 11.01 -22.43
C GLU A 92 15.85 11.38 -22.11
N LYS A 93 14.96 11.29 -23.11
CA LYS A 93 13.52 11.52 -22.96
C LYS A 93 12.89 10.70 -21.83
N LEU A 94 13.40 9.49 -21.57
CA LEU A 94 12.90 8.59 -20.54
C LEU A 94 13.12 9.14 -19.12
N PHE A 95 14.17 9.94 -18.93
CA PHE A 95 14.50 10.54 -17.64
C PHE A 95 13.86 11.92 -17.44
N THR A 96 12.96 12.33 -18.35
CA THR A 96 12.22 13.57 -18.18
C THR A 96 11.21 13.43 -17.04
N PRO A 97 10.94 14.51 -16.28
CA PRO A 97 9.90 14.51 -15.25
C PRO A 97 8.53 14.08 -15.78
N SER A 98 8.20 14.46 -17.03
CA SER A 98 6.97 14.07 -17.72
C SER A 98 6.87 12.56 -17.95
N SER A 99 7.95 11.93 -18.41
CA SER A 99 7.96 10.48 -18.66
C SER A 99 7.86 9.68 -17.37
N LYS A 100 8.56 10.13 -16.31
CA LYS A 100 8.44 9.50 -14.98
C LYS A 100 7.01 9.59 -14.44
N LYS A 101 6.42 10.79 -14.49
CA LYS A 101 5.04 10.99 -14.01
C LYS A 101 4.03 10.13 -14.78
N LEU A 102 4.17 10.06 -16.11
CA LEU A 102 3.31 9.21 -16.93
C LEU A 102 3.42 7.73 -16.54
N GLN A 103 4.65 7.23 -16.35
CA GLN A 103 4.89 5.85 -15.93
C GLN A 103 4.30 5.57 -14.54
N ASP A 104 4.51 6.48 -13.58
CA ASP A 104 3.95 6.36 -12.23
C ASP A 104 2.41 6.35 -12.28
N ASP A 105 1.80 7.27 -13.03
CA ASP A 105 0.34 7.36 -13.20
C ASP A 105 -0.22 6.07 -13.82
N GLU A 106 0.40 5.54 -14.87
CA GLU A 106 -0.01 4.29 -15.52
C GLU A 106 0.13 3.08 -14.57
N LEU A 107 1.23 3.02 -13.81
CA LEU A 107 1.49 1.96 -12.84
C LEU A 107 0.44 1.94 -11.73
N VAL A 108 0.05 3.10 -11.21
CA VAL A 108 -0.87 3.20 -10.07
C VAL A 108 -2.35 3.21 -10.46
N THR A 109 -2.70 3.58 -11.69
CA THR A 109 -4.11 3.65 -12.12
C THR A 109 -4.54 2.46 -12.98
N GLU A 110 -3.66 1.97 -13.84
CA GLU A 110 -4.00 0.92 -14.81
C GLU A 110 -3.47 -0.45 -14.37
N HIS A 111 -2.19 -0.53 -14.01
CA HIS A 111 -1.52 -1.82 -13.81
C HIS A 111 -1.73 -2.40 -12.41
N MET A 112 -1.58 -1.59 -11.37
CA MET A 112 -1.63 -2.03 -9.96
C MET A 112 -2.43 -1.11 -9.01
N PRO A 113 -3.68 -0.74 -9.35
CA PRO A 113 -4.46 0.20 -8.54
C PRO A 113 -4.82 -0.29 -7.14
N PHE A 114 -5.03 -1.60 -6.95
CA PHE A 114 -5.36 -2.15 -5.64
C PHE A 114 -4.15 -2.10 -4.70
N LEU A 115 -2.99 -2.54 -5.17
CA LEU A 115 -1.76 -2.54 -4.36
C LEU A 115 -1.37 -1.11 -3.98
N PHE A 116 -1.38 -0.20 -4.95
CA PHE A 116 -1.12 1.22 -4.69
C PHE A 116 -2.07 1.77 -3.62
N GLN A 117 -3.38 1.57 -3.79
CA GLN A 117 -4.37 2.07 -2.84
C GLN A 117 -4.22 1.44 -1.45
N LEU A 118 -3.85 0.15 -1.37
CA LEU A 118 -3.62 -0.55 -0.11
C LEU A 118 -2.44 0.06 0.66
N ILE A 119 -1.30 0.27 -0.01
CA ILE A 119 -0.10 0.88 0.57
C ILE A 119 -0.37 2.34 0.94
N TYR A 120 -0.95 3.11 0.00
CA TYR A 120 -1.26 4.53 0.20
C TYR A 120 -2.13 4.74 1.44
N ARG A 121 -3.21 3.96 1.60
CA ARG A 121 -4.09 4.05 2.77
C ARG A 121 -3.36 3.68 4.06
N LYS A 122 -2.49 2.68 4.04
CA LYS A 122 -1.69 2.29 5.21
C LYS A 122 -0.76 3.42 5.66
N LEU A 123 -0.09 4.08 4.72
CA LEU A 123 0.83 5.19 4.99
C LEU A 123 0.08 6.46 5.42
N ALA A 124 -1.05 6.77 4.77
CA ALA A 124 -1.86 7.95 5.11
C ALA A 124 -2.41 7.89 6.55
N ILE A 125 -2.79 6.70 7.03
CA ILE A 125 -3.24 6.52 8.42
C ILE A 125 -2.11 6.85 9.41
N GLN A 126 -0.86 6.46 9.10
CA GLN A 126 0.30 6.73 9.96
C GLN A 126 0.65 8.22 10.02
N ALA A 127 0.55 8.92 8.90
CA ALA A 127 0.79 10.36 8.86
C ALA A 127 -0.19 11.13 9.75
N ASN A 128 -1.48 10.77 9.68
CA ASN A 128 -2.53 11.44 10.46
C ASN A 128 -2.48 11.10 11.96
N SER A 129 -1.93 9.95 12.36
CA SER A 129 -1.78 9.61 13.79
C SER A 129 -0.65 10.37 14.48
N ASN A 130 0.33 10.87 13.73
CA ASN A 130 1.51 11.56 14.29
C ASN A 130 1.27 13.06 14.56
N THR A 131 0.19 13.64 14.02
CA THR A 131 -0.13 15.06 14.17
C THR A 131 -0.91 15.40 15.44
N ASP A 132 -1.42 14.41 16.17
CA ASP A 132 -2.28 14.62 17.35
C ASP A 132 -1.54 14.65 18.70
N THR A 133 -0.19 14.59 18.73
CA THR A 133 0.57 14.53 20.02
C THR A 133 1.31 15.83 20.39
N ASN A 134 1.21 16.92 19.62
CA ASN A 134 1.88 18.18 19.94
C ASN A 134 0.91 19.33 20.25
N GLN A 135 0.02 19.14 21.23
CA GLN A 135 -0.50 20.26 22.01
C GLN A 135 0.19 20.27 23.37
N ARG A 136 1.37 20.89 23.40
CA ARG A 136 1.87 21.51 24.62
C ARG A 136 1.81 23.00 24.36
N GLU A 137 0.87 23.64 25.06
CA GLU A 137 0.91 25.07 25.33
C GLU A 137 2.20 25.33 26.12
N ASP A 138 3.06 26.21 25.64
CA ASP A 138 3.76 27.15 26.53
C ASP A 138 4.27 28.37 25.76
N ASP A 139 4.27 29.46 26.49
CA ASP A 139 4.26 30.87 26.12
C ASP A 139 5.44 31.36 25.27
N SER A 140 5.15 32.43 24.52
CA SER A 140 6.12 33.33 23.93
C SER A 140 7.06 33.93 24.98
N ASP A 141 8.38 33.93 24.71
CA ASP A 141 9.26 34.98 25.23
C ASP A 141 10.28 35.38 24.16
N ASP A 142 10.40 36.68 23.99
CA ASP A 142 11.04 37.40 22.91
C ASP A 142 12.44 37.81 23.39
N GLY A 143 13.48 37.46 22.65
CA GLY A 143 14.86 37.76 23.05
C GLY A 143 15.85 37.50 21.92
N GLU A 144 16.08 38.54 21.12
CA GLU A 144 17.21 38.60 20.18
C GLU A 144 18.58 38.65 20.89
N ASP A 145 19.59 38.28 20.07
CA ASP A 145 21.03 38.55 20.12
C ASP A 145 21.97 37.49 20.72
N PRO A 146 23.23 37.37 20.23
CA PRO A 146 23.73 37.55 18.86
C PRO A 146 24.72 36.43 18.45
N ILE A 147 25.06 36.35 17.15
CA ILE A 147 26.06 35.43 16.57
C ILE A 147 27.48 35.80 17.04
N PRO A 148 28.28 34.87 17.60
CA PRO A 148 29.73 35.04 17.72
C PRO A 148 30.49 34.28 16.62
N ALA A 149 31.61 34.89 16.22
CA ALA A 149 32.38 34.61 15.02
C ALA A 149 33.08 33.25 14.94
N ALA A 150 33.33 32.84 13.68
CA ALA A 150 34.21 31.75 13.30
C ALA A 150 35.62 31.92 13.89
N HIS A 151 36.17 30.83 14.42
CA HIS A 151 37.59 30.68 14.69
C HIS A 151 38.06 29.34 14.12
N VAL A 152 39.16 29.40 13.37
CA VAL A 152 39.79 28.31 12.61
C VAL A 152 40.92 27.68 13.44
N GLU A 153 41.00 26.35 13.34
CA GLU A 153 42.11 25.40 13.59
C GLU A 153 42.77 25.30 14.97
N THR A 154 42.85 24.07 15.47
CA THR A 154 44.14 23.36 15.61
C THR A 154 43.93 21.86 15.85
N ASP A 155 44.93 21.11 15.39
CA ASP A 155 45.00 19.68 15.13
C ASP A 155 44.96 18.70 16.33
N ALA A 156 44.70 17.44 15.95
CA ALA A 156 45.34 16.20 16.44
C ALA A 156 44.55 15.25 17.39
N ILE A 157 43.95 14.24 16.74
CA ILE A 157 44.01 12.78 16.98
C ILE A 157 43.78 12.25 18.40
N GLY A 158 42.69 11.50 18.56
CA GLY A 158 42.47 10.51 19.61
C GLY A 158 41.30 9.58 19.26
N ASP A 159 41.63 8.32 18.99
CA ASP A 159 40.78 7.23 18.50
C ASP A 159 39.57 6.84 19.39
N ASP A 160 38.61 6.22 18.70
CA ASP A 160 37.69 5.15 19.14
C ASP A 160 36.39 5.54 19.89
N LEU A 161 35.35 5.86 19.11
CA LEU A 161 33.96 5.61 19.50
C LEU A 161 33.18 4.95 18.35
N ASN A 162 32.85 3.69 18.56
CA ASN A 162 31.89 2.92 17.77
C ASN A 162 30.50 3.58 17.78
N ASP A 163 30.10 4.16 16.65
CA ASP A 163 28.70 4.41 16.34
C ASP A 163 28.37 3.84 14.95
N VAL A 164 27.60 2.74 14.97
CA VAL A 164 27.00 2.14 13.78
C VAL A 164 25.86 3.04 13.33
N LEU A 165 26.14 3.88 12.34
CA LEU A 165 25.14 4.61 11.56
C LEU A 165 25.14 4.15 10.08
N PRO A 166 24.01 4.31 9.38
CA PRO A 166 23.53 3.36 8.38
C PRO A 166 24.21 3.54 7.02
N PHE A 167 24.37 2.41 6.32
CA PHE A 167 24.91 2.28 4.96
C PHE A 167 24.46 3.42 4.02
N ASP A 168 25.42 4.29 3.66
CA ASP A 168 25.27 5.30 2.60
C ASP A 168 25.57 4.63 1.24
N CYS A 169 24.61 4.70 0.32
CA CYS A 169 24.60 3.95 -0.94
C CYS A 169 25.35 4.66 -2.09
N ASN A 170 26.16 5.68 -1.82
CA ASN A 170 26.62 6.62 -2.86
C ASN A 170 28.12 6.59 -3.21
N GLN A 171 28.88 5.54 -2.88
CA GLN A 171 30.34 5.52 -3.15
C GLN A 171 30.87 4.38 -4.02
N ARG A 172 30.17 4.01 -5.10
CA ARG A 172 30.79 3.21 -6.19
C ARG A 172 30.47 3.76 -7.58
N ALA A 173 30.96 4.96 -7.84
CA ALA A 173 30.95 5.51 -9.19
C ALA A 173 32.17 6.37 -9.54
N TYR A 174 33.37 6.11 -8.99
CA TYR A 174 34.62 6.58 -9.59
C TYR A 174 35.78 5.63 -9.27
N MET A 175 36.05 4.68 -10.17
CA MET A 175 37.41 4.24 -10.49
C MET A 175 37.38 3.68 -11.91
N VAL A 176 37.72 4.55 -12.86
CA VAL A 176 38.24 4.20 -14.18
C VAL A 176 39.72 3.86 -13.99
N ILE A 177 40.17 2.74 -14.56
CA ILE A 177 41.21 2.63 -15.61
C ILE A 177 40.92 1.33 -16.37
#